data_AF-A0A383A0V1-F1
#
_entry.id   AF-A0A383A0V1-F1
#
_cell.length_a   1.000
_cell.length_b   1.000
_cell.length_c   1.000
_cell.angle_alpha   90.00
_cell.angle_beta   90.00
_cell.angle_gamma   90.00
#
_symmetry.space_group_name_H-M   'P 1'
#
loop_
_entity.id
_entity.type
_entity.pdbx_description
1 polymer ?
#
loop_
_entity_poly.entity_id
_entity_poly.type
_entity_poly.pdbx_seq_one_letter_code
_entity_poly.pdbx_strand_id
1 'polypeptide(L)'
;MILADKNRDNFILVDGSSYLYRAYYALPHFTNSKGLNTGAIFGVVNMISKLLKLYQPKYLCIIFDARGKNFRHRLYKEYKSNRKSMPTELSEQVPPIIDFIKSLGIAVLQVPD
;
A
#
# COMPACT_ATOMS: atom_id res chain seq x y z
N MET A 1 8.80 -4.93 -3.22
CA MET A 1 10.00 -5.67 -2.78
C MET A 1 10.01 -5.63 -1.26
N ILE A 2 10.12 -6.76 -0.56
CA ILE A 2 10.28 -6.79 0.90
C ILE A 2 11.78 -6.99 1.15
N LEU A 3 12.42 -6.04 1.82
CA LEU A 3 13.78 -6.20 2.32
C LEU A 3 13.66 -6.55 3.80
N ALA A 4 14.12 -7.75 4.18
CA ALA A 4 14.11 -8.20 5.56
C ALA A 4 15.39 -9.01 5.81
N ASP A 5 16.18 -8.56 6.80
CA ASP A 5 17.21 -9.38 7.43
C ASP A 5 16.50 -10.45 8.31
N LYS A 6 17.19 -11.44 8.89
CA LYS A 6 16.60 -12.44 9.82
C LYS A 6 16.90 -12.13 11.30
N ASN A 7 17.46 -10.97 11.59
CA ASN A 7 17.92 -10.61 12.92
C ASN A 7 16.76 -10.07 13.80
N ARG A 8 16.81 -10.22 15.14
CA ARG A 8 15.68 -9.78 16.01
C ARG A 8 15.39 -8.27 15.96
N ASP A 9 16.27 -7.48 15.35
CA ASP A 9 16.12 -6.03 15.10
C ASP A 9 15.72 -5.69 13.65
N ASN A 10 14.96 -6.57 13.00
CA ASN A 10 14.52 -6.36 11.63
C ASN A 10 13.61 -5.14 11.46
N PHE A 11 14.02 -4.26 10.54
CA PHE A 11 13.26 -3.12 10.07
C PHE A 11 12.75 -3.39 8.66
N ILE A 12 11.43 -3.52 8.50
CA ILE A 12 10.80 -3.82 7.21
C ILE A 12 10.15 -2.55 6.65
N LEU A 13 10.52 -2.25 5.40
CA LEU A 13 9.88 -1.21 4.60
C LEU A 13 9.06 -1.83 3.49
N VAL A 14 7.80 -1.39 3.38
CA VAL A 14 6.87 -1.83 2.34
C VAL A 14 6.52 -0.65 1.44
N ASP A 15 6.72 -0.81 0.13
CA ASP A 15 6.10 0.05 -0.88
C ASP A 15 4.60 -0.24 -0.93
N GLY A 16 3.82 0.62 -0.27
CA GLY A 16 2.37 0.52 -0.14
C GLY A 16 1.64 0.69 -1.46
N SER A 17 2.14 1.54 -2.37
CA SER A 17 1.53 1.72 -3.69
C SER A 17 1.61 0.43 -4.52
N SER A 18 2.78 -0.21 -4.57
CA SER A 18 2.93 -1.52 -5.23
C SER A 18 2.09 -2.61 -4.52
N TYR A 19 2.00 -2.55 -3.20
CA TYR A 19 1.22 -3.50 -2.39
C TYR A 19 -0.28 -3.43 -2.71
N LEU A 20 -0.84 -2.22 -2.82
CA LEU A 20 -2.24 -1.97 -3.16
C LEU A 20 -2.61 -2.55 -4.53
N TYR A 21 -1.82 -2.23 -5.56
CA TYR A 21 -2.06 -2.74 -6.91
C TYR A 21 -1.97 -4.26 -6.97
N ARG A 22 -1.02 -4.86 -6.24
CA ARG A 22 -0.93 -6.32 -6.14
C ARG A 22 -2.17 -6.92 -5.51
N ALA A 23 -2.64 -6.36 -4.40
CA ALA A 23 -3.86 -6.83 -3.73
C ALA A 23 -5.09 -6.70 -4.64
N TYR A 24 -5.22 -5.58 -5.35
CA TYR A 24 -6.34 -5.29 -6.24
C TYR A 24 -6.42 -6.27 -7.43
N TYR A 25 -5.31 -6.62 -8.06
CA TYR A 25 -5.31 -7.53 -9.22
C TYR A 25 -5.20 -9.02 -8.86
N ALA A 26 -4.80 -9.35 -7.62
CA ALA A 26 -4.67 -10.74 -7.19
C ALA A 26 -6.00 -11.39 -6.79
N LEU A 27 -7.02 -10.59 -6.48
CA LEU A 27 -8.30 -11.08 -5.99
C LEU A 27 -9.45 -10.66 -6.91
N PRO A 28 -10.55 -11.43 -6.95
CA PRO A 28 -11.78 -10.99 -7.61
C PRO A 28 -12.32 -9.68 -7.02
N HIS A 29 -13.15 -8.99 -7.79
CA HIS A 29 -13.87 -7.80 -7.33
C HIS A 29 -14.94 -8.20 -6.31
N PHE A 30 -14.57 -8.25 -5.03
CA PHE A 30 -15.52 -8.43 -3.94
C PHE A 30 -16.24 -7.13 -3.61
N THR A 31 -17.52 -7.25 -3.29
CA THR A 31 -18.36 -6.16 -2.78
C THR A 31 -19.02 -6.57 -1.47
N ASN A 32 -19.22 -5.61 -0.56
CA ASN A 32 -20.02 -5.84 0.64
C ASN A 32 -21.53 -5.70 0.35
N SER A 33 -22.37 -5.89 1.38
CA SER A 33 -23.83 -5.76 1.27
C SER A 33 -24.33 -4.36 0.90
N LYS A 34 -23.47 -3.33 0.96
CA LYS A 34 -23.74 -1.96 0.54
C LYS A 34 -23.23 -1.67 -0.88
N GLY A 35 -22.68 -2.66 -1.58
CA GLY A 35 -22.13 -2.52 -2.93
C GLY A 35 -20.73 -1.88 -3.00
N LEU A 36 -20.06 -1.64 -1.86
CA LEU A 36 -18.72 -1.05 -1.84
C LEU A 36 -17.65 -2.10 -2.15
N ASN A 37 -16.64 -1.75 -2.93
CA ASN A 37 -15.54 -2.66 -3.26
C ASN A 37 -14.68 -2.96 -2.02
N THR A 38 -14.32 -4.23 -1.84
CA THR A 38 -13.54 -4.69 -0.68
C THR A 38 -12.38 -5.63 -1.04
N GLY A 39 -12.21 -5.97 -2.33
CA GLY A 39 -11.17 -6.90 -2.78
C GLY A 39 -9.75 -6.48 -2.39
N ALA A 40 -9.39 -5.22 -2.60
CA ALA A 40 -8.07 -4.72 -2.25
C ALA A 40 -7.86 -4.65 -0.74
N ILE A 41 -8.91 -4.30 0.02
CA ILE A 41 -8.88 -4.32 1.49
C ILE A 41 -8.53 -5.74 1.98
N PHE A 42 -9.25 -6.75 1.52
CA PHE A 42 -9.02 -8.14 1.91
C PHE A 42 -7.61 -8.61 1.53
N GLY A 43 -7.16 -8.28 0.32
CA GLY A 43 -5.81 -8.61 -0.14
C GLY A 43 -4.72 -7.99 0.74
N VAL A 44 -4.82 -6.69 1.05
CA VAL A 44 -3.83 -6.01 1.90
C VAL A 44 -3.83 -6.59 3.31
N VAL A 45 -5.00 -6.81 3.92
CA VAL A 45 -5.12 -7.40 5.26
C VAL A 45 -4.41 -8.75 5.33
N ASN A 46 -4.64 -9.63 4.35
CA ASN A 46 -4.01 -10.94 4.30
C ASN A 46 -2.50 -10.85 4.11
N MET A 47 -2.05 -9.96 3.23
CA MET A 47 -0.63 -9.78 2.95
C MET A 47 0.13 -9.23 4.16
N ILE A 48 -0.42 -8.24 4.88
CA ILE A 48 0.15 -7.72 6.13
C ILE A 48 0.15 -8.80 7.22
N SER A 49 -0.96 -9.52 7.38
CA SER A 49 -1.05 -10.60 8.37
C SER A 49 0.02 -11.68 8.13
N LYS A 50 0.26 -12.05 6.87
CA LYS A 50 1.32 -12.99 6.49
C LYS A 50 2.71 -12.41 6.76
N LEU A 51 2.94 -11.14 6.47
CA LEU A 51 4.21 -10.45 6.73
C LEU A 51 4.55 -10.44 8.22
N LEU A 52 3.59 -10.05 9.07
CA LEU A 52 3.77 -10.01 10.52
C LEU A 52 4.05 -11.42 11.10
N LYS A 53 3.31 -12.44 10.63
CA LYS A 53 3.53 -13.83 11.07
C LYS A 53 4.88 -14.39 10.64
N LEU A 54 5.32 -14.11 9.41
CA LEU A 54 6.52 -14.71 8.83
C LEU A 54 7.80 -14.07 9.38
N TYR A 55 7.81 -12.75 9.52
CA TYR A 55 9.03 -11.99 9.84
C TYR A 55 9.09 -11.49 11.27
N GLN A 56 7.94 -11.41 11.97
CA GLN A 56 7.84 -10.85 13.32
C GLN A 56 8.72 -9.59 13.51
N PRO A 57 8.58 -8.58 12.64
CA PRO A 57 9.54 -7.49 12.60
C PRO A 57 9.44 -6.64 13.86
N LYS A 58 10.59 -6.17 14.36
CA LYS A 58 10.65 -5.20 15.45
C LYS A 58 10.08 -3.85 15.00
N TYR A 59 10.31 -3.50 13.74
CA TYR A 59 9.83 -2.26 13.15
C TYR A 59 9.26 -2.52 11.75
N LEU A 60 8.11 -1.91 11.46
CA LEU A 60 7.44 -1.98 10.17
C LEU A 60 6.93 -0.60 9.78
N CYS A 61 7.25 -0.18 8.56
CA CYS A 61 6.69 1.03 7.96
C CYS A 61 6.22 0.77 6.53
N ILE A 62 5.07 1.35 6.19
CA ILE A 62 4.49 1.30 4.86
C ILE A 62 4.56 2.71 4.24
N ILE A 63 5.18 2.81 3.08
CA ILE A 63 5.39 4.07 2.36
C ILE A 63 4.43 4.14 1.18
N PHE A 64 3.69 5.24 1.06
CA PHE A 64 2.86 5.53 -0.10
C PHE A 64 3.43 6.71 -0.89
N ASP A 65 3.30 6.63 -2.22
CA ASP A 65 3.49 7.81 -3.07
C ASP A 65 2.47 8.90 -2.63
N ALA A 66 2.95 10.12 -2.40
CA ALA A 66 2.09 11.26 -2.16
C ALA A 66 1.32 11.64 -3.44
N ARG A 67 0.12 12.18 -3.26
CA ARG A 67 -0.68 12.69 -4.39
C ARG A 67 -0.01 13.95 -4.96
N GLY A 68 -0.02 14.10 -6.28
CA GLY A 68 0.41 15.32 -6.97
C GLY A 68 1.74 15.20 -7.72
N LYS A 69 2.17 16.34 -8.29
CA LYS A 69 3.43 16.45 -9.02
C LYS A 69 4.57 16.64 -8.04
N ASN A 70 5.49 15.69 -8.01
CA ASN A 70 6.72 15.79 -7.24
C ASN A 70 7.84 16.50 -8.05
N PHE A 71 8.98 16.73 -7.42
CA PHE A 71 10.20 17.29 -8.01
C PHE A 71 10.60 16.60 -9.31
N ARG A 72 10.41 15.28 -9.42
CA ARG A 72 10.72 14.52 -10.64
C ARG A 72 9.84 14.92 -11.82
N HIS A 73 8.58 15.31 -11.58
CA HIS A 73 7.71 15.87 -12.63
C HIS A 73 8.12 17.28 -13.04
N ARG A 74 8.79 18.05 -12.16
CA ARG A 74 9.35 19.37 -12.51
C ARG A 74 10.60 19.22 -13.37
N LEU A 75 11.46 18.25 -13.05
CA LEU A 75 12.68 17.96 -13.82
C LEU A 75 12.39 17.27 -15.16
N TYR A 76 11.42 16.36 -15.20
CA TYR A 76 11.07 15.58 -16.39
C TYR A 76 9.56 15.50 -16.54
N LYS A 77 9.01 16.27 -17.49
CA LYS A 77 7.55 16.39 -17.69
C LYS A 77 6.87 15.08 -18.06
N GLU A 78 7.59 14.19 -18.74
CA GLU A 78 7.10 12.87 -19.17
C GLU A 78 7.27 11.79 -18.09
N TYR A 79 7.75 12.15 -16.90
CA TYR A 79 7.88 11.19 -15.81
C TYR A 79 6.52 10.61 -15.45
N LYS A 80 6.39 9.27 -15.51
CA LYS A 80 5.16 8.51 -15.26
C LYS A 80 3.95 8.92 -16.13
N SER A 81 4.14 9.67 -17.23
CA SER A 81 3.04 10.13 -18.11
C SER A 81 2.22 8.98 -18.72
N ASN A 82 2.87 7.85 -19.00
CA ASN A 82 2.22 6.66 -19.56
C ASN A 82 1.55 5.76 -18.51
N ARG A 83 1.56 6.13 -17.22
CA ARG A 83 0.86 5.35 -16.20
C ARG A 83 -0.64 5.61 -16.29
N LYS A 84 -1.42 4.54 -16.36
CA LYS A 84 -2.87 4.61 -16.21
C LYS A 84 -3.20 5.19 -14.83
N SER A 85 -4.23 6.03 -14.77
CA SER A 85 -4.80 6.50 -13.52
C SER A 85 -5.17 5.31 -12.62
N MET A 86 -5.10 5.51 -11.30
CA MET A 86 -5.58 4.51 -10.36
C MET A 86 -7.07 4.21 -10.64
N PRO A 87 -7.47 2.92 -10.76
CA PRO A 87 -8.88 2.56 -10.91
C PRO A 87 -9.72 3.15 -9.77
N THR A 88 -10.91 3.65 -10.08
CA THR A 88 -11.79 4.30 -9.10
C THR A 88 -12.11 3.36 -7.94
N GLU A 89 -12.33 2.08 -8.24
CA GLU A 89 -12.63 1.02 -7.27
C GLU A 89 -11.46 0.79 -6.32
N LEU A 90 -10.22 0.98 -6.78
CA LEU A 90 -9.05 0.91 -5.91
C LEU A 90 -8.91 2.20 -5.09
N SER A 91 -9.12 3.36 -5.72
CA SER A 91 -8.98 4.66 -5.07
C SER A 91 -9.92 4.84 -3.87
N GLU A 92 -11.16 4.36 -3.95
CA GLU A 92 -12.11 4.40 -2.82
C GLU A 92 -11.71 3.50 -1.65
N GLN A 93 -10.94 2.43 -1.93
CA GLN A 93 -10.46 1.50 -0.91
C GLN A 93 -9.18 1.99 -0.21
N VAL A 94 -8.44 2.96 -0.77
CA VAL A 94 -7.18 3.43 -0.18
C VAL A 94 -7.35 4.04 1.22
N PRO A 95 -8.28 4.98 1.46
CA PRO A 95 -8.45 5.57 2.80
C PRO A 95 -8.71 4.52 3.90
N PRO A 96 -9.70 3.60 3.78
CA PRO A 96 -9.93 2.61 4.83
C PRO A 96 -8.77 1.63 5.00
N ILE A 97 -7.98 1.36 3.95
CA ILE A 97 -6.76 0.56 4.07
C ILE A 97 -5.70 1.28 4.93
N ILE A 98 -5.49 2.57 4.70
CA ILE A 98 -4.54 3.36 5.50
C ILE A 98 -4.98 3.42 6.96
N ASP A 99 -6.27 3.64 7.20
CA ASP A 99 -6.82 3.68 8.56
C ASP A 99 -6.65 2.33 9.26
N PHE A 100 -6.92 1.23 8.56
CA PHE A 100 -6.66 -0.11 9.07
C PHE A 100 -5.18 -0.32 9.44
N ILE A 101 -4.24 0.03 8.55
CA ILE A 101 -2.80 -0.12 8.80
C ILE A 101 -2.39 0.68 10.05
N LYS A 102 -2.84 1.93 10.16
CA LYS A 102 -2.55 2.78 11.32
C LYS A 102 -3.14 2.20 12.61
N SER A 103 -4.34 1.61 12.55
CA SER A 103 -4.99 0.99 13.71
C SER A 103 -4.20 -0.20 14.28
N LEU A 104 -3.38 -0.86 13.46
CA LEU A 104 -2.46 -1.91 13.89
C LEU A 104 -1.19 -1.35 14.57
N GLY A 105 -1.06 -0.04 14.73
CA GLY A 105 0.15 0.61 15.24
C GLY A 105 1.29 0.67 14.23
N ILE A 106 1.03 0.38 12.94
CA ILE A 106 2.05 0.40 11.89
C ILE A 106 2.23 1.83 11.39
N ALA A 107 3.48 2.29 11.30
CA ALA A 107 3.81 3.60 10.77
C ALA A 107 3.51 3.68 9.26
N VAL A 108 2.76 4.71 8.86
CA VAL A 108 2.49 5.02 7.46
C VAL A 108 3.18 6.32 7.08
N LEU A 109 4.06 6.27 6.09
CA LEU A 109 4.75 7.43 5.56
C LEU A 109 4.15 7.86 4.23
N GLN A 110 3.75 9.13 4.15
CA GLN A 110 3.33 9.78 2.91
C GLN A 110 3.77 11.24 2.99
N VAL A 111 4.84 11.58 2.28
CA VAL A 111 5.44 12.92 2.33
C VAL A 111 5.19 13.61 0.98
N PRO A 112 4.39 14.68 0.94
CA PRO A 112 4.27 15.50 -0.25
C PRO A 112 5.56 16.29 -0.50
N ASP A 113 5.81 16.57 -1.76
CA ASP A 113 6.90 17.44 -2.23
C ASP A 113 6.47 18.91 -2.28
#